data_AF-A0A2D9P5B7-F1
#
_entry.id   AF-A0A2D9P5B7-F1
#
_cell.length_a   1.000
_cell.length_b   1.000
_cell.length_c   1.000
_cell.angle_alpha   90.00
_cell.angle_beta   90.00
_cell.angle_gamma   90.00
#
_symmetry.space_group_name_H-M   'P 1'
#
loop_
_entity.id
_entity.type
_entity.pdbx_description
1 polymer ?
#
loop_
_entity_poly.entity_id
_entity_poly.type
_entity_poly.pdbx_seq_one_letter_code
_entity_poly.pdbx_strand_id
1 'polypeptide(L)'
;MKIIFFQITFYLSLILSQNFNTQLSESDSDYHVLSLNPNYNIISFSIEHNGCIEFIDYMNYPIMQYWNSEFIENKINFEANNINGNIYLIPSETYTTVTSLIGNNINKNCINEITATTIDNQSLIAQWCEDYDGDEICDDLEITNITINSNTHPYQNLWYNSDSINYEISTELALGYYSKLTTDSDYNLSLNDAFSTDWQGSFINLSDSIYYFHVIPMDFNYNFLTTKYKKFQFNINQNPIQINSLTHPETNISYYNPNPFFVFQSKPGIDNFLWLIDREPNTMPNQENSNFLSTTNLMVPGLDVGTHYLHVVGIDEMNHISEPSHFQFNIISQNIIFGCNDVDACNYDNQANFDDGSCLYQIDCFGNCGGSFVFDECGICNGNNTSCSGCTDIEAINYDPNAIVDDGSCEYTIILDFVGLNVNDDGIGYLNIDIINSINIIGFQFDISGINIINASGGAAENSGFQLTSNETTVSGFSFTGNVIQSNTNENSILTTLSFEYGAGDVCMSNIMIAAEARSDGIIPSFNVIAPNCEYIEEDIVLGCIDICANNFNPMANIDDGSCDYLSPDLNGDGDINILDTVKMIEIILNN
;
A
#
# COMPACT_ATOMS: atom_id res chain seq x y z
N MET A 1 -7.22 50.57 -21.34
CA MET A 1 -6.64 50.28 -22.67
C MET A 1 -7.49 50.98 -23.72
N LYS A 2 -7.05 51.98 -24.50
CA LYS A 2 -5.77 52.73 -24.58
C LYS A 2 -6.11 54.24 -24.40
N ILE A 3 -5.31 55.13 -23.78
CA ILE A 3 -3.90 55.49 -24.06
C ILE A 3 -3.83 56.05 -25.51
N ILE A 4 -3.29 57.23 -25.83
CA ILE A 4 -1.90 57.70 -25.63
C ILE A 4 -1.86 59.24 -25.43
N PHE A 5 -0.90 59.71 -24.61
CA PHE A 5 -0.54 61.14 -24.40
C PHE A 5 0.02 61.81 -25.67
N PHE A 6 0.31 63.13 -25.66
CA PHE A 6 1.72 63.56 -25.70
C PHE A 6 1.93 65.03 -25.27
N GLN A 7 3.08 65.22 -24.62
CA GLN A 7 3.64 66.46 -24.08
C GLN A 7 4.68 67.04 -25.06
N ILE A 8 4.79 68.37 -25.16
CA ILE A 8 5.94 69.14 -25.71
C ILE A 8 5.72 70.62 -25.34
N THR A 9 6.41 71.17 -24.33
CA THR A 9 7.69 71.93 -24.38
C THR A 9 7.73 73.17 -25.28
N PHE A 10 7.88 74.34 -24.64
CA PHE A 10 8.61 75.57 -25.03
C PHE A 10 8.65 76.07 -26.51
N TYR A 11 8.41 77.39 -26.65
CA TYR A 11 8.62 78.28 -27.83
C TYR A 11 7.57 78.31 -28.98
N LEU A 12 6.78 79.39 -28.95
CA LEU A 12 6.25 80.22 -30.07
C LEU A 12 5.40 79.65 -31.25
N SER A 13 4.13 80.08 -31.26
CA SER A 13 3.47 80.92 -32.32
C SER A 13 2.71 80.34 -33.53
N LEU A 14 1.52 80.94 -33.79
CA LEU A 14 0.80 81.14 -35.10
C LEU A 14 0.18 79.84 -35.77
N ILE A 15 -0.88 79.80 -36.61
CA ILE A 15 -1.54 80.70 -37.60
C ILE A 15 -3.08 80.44 -37.79
N LEU A 16 -3.84 81.50 -38.14
CA LEU A 16 -5.15 81.67 -38.87
C LEU A 16 -6.16 80.53 -39.20
N SER A 17 -7.37 80.66 -38.62
CA SER A 17 -8.72 80.85 -39.22
C SER A 17 -9.30 80.17 -40.51
N GLN A 18 -10.57 79.72 -40.34
CA GLN A 18 -11.74 79.76 -41.27
C GLN A 18 -11.93 78.74 -42.43
N ASN A 19 -13.07 78.01 -42.36
CA ASN A 19 -14.23 78.20 -43.26
C ASN A 19 -15.47 77.42 -42.76
N PHE A 20 -16.67 78.01 -42.87
CA PHE A 20 -17.97 77.36 -42.59
C PHE A 20 -19.03 77.80 -43.61
N ASN A 21 -19.94 76.90 -43.97
CA ASN A 21 -21.12 77.18 -44.80
C ASN A 21 -22.40 76.95 -43.98
N THR A 22 -23.42 77.78 -44.21
CA THR A 22 -24.67 77.81 -43.43
C THR A 22 -25.88 77.32 -44.23
N GLN A 23 -26.80 76.62 -43.55
CA GLN A 23 -28.21 76.56 -43.94
C GLN A 23 -29.10 76.80 -42.70
N LEU A 24 -30.31 77.30 -42.94
CA LEU A 24 -31.26 77.76 -41.92
C LEU A 24 -32.62 77.06 -42.10
N SER A 25 -33.38 76.96 -41.02
CA SER A 25 -34.81 76.62 -41.01
C SER A 25 -35.52 77.41 -39.92
N GLU A 26 -36.63 78.06 -40.26
CA GLU A 26 -37.31 79.06 -39.42
C GLU A 26 -38.37 78.43 -38.49
N SER A 27 -38.42 78.89 -37.23
CA SER A 27 -39.68 79.10 -36.48
C SER A 27 -39.45 79.94 -35.21
N ASP A 28 -39.38 81.25 -35.38
CA ASP A 28 -39.65 82.32 -34.41
C ASP A 28 -39.22 82.14 -32.93
N SER A 29 -37.92 82.28 -32.62
CA SER A 29 -37.41 83.04 -31.46
C SER A 29 -35.88 83.08 -31.43
N ASP A 30 -35.24 83.98 -32.19
CA ASP A 30 -33.80 84.36 -32.23
C ASP A 30 -32.67 83.28 -32.23
N TYR A 31 -32.97 81.99 -32.07
CA TYR A 31 -31.98 80.92 -31.98
C TYR A 31 -31.71 80.28 -33.34
N HIS A 32 -30.49 80.43 -33.86
CA HIS A 32 -30.00 79.66 -35.00
C HIS A 32 -29.43 78.31 -34.54
N VAL A 33 -30.13 77.21 -34.81
CA VAL A 33 -29.65 75.85 -34.49
C VAL A 33 -28.68 75.35 -35.57
N LEU A 34 -27.43 75.12 -35.18
CA LEU A 34 -26.45 74.36 -35.97
C LEU A 34 -26.26 72.97 -35.35
N SER A 35 -26.56 71.93 -36.13
CA SER A 35 -26.41 70.53 -35.68
C SER A 35 -25.03 69.98 -36.06
N LEU A 36 -24.35 69.37 -35.09
CA LEU A 36 -23.18 68.51 -35.30
C LEU A 36 -23.38 67.20 -34.51
N ASN A 37 -22.85 66.10 -35.05
CA ASN A 37 -23.14 64.72 -34.66
C ASN A 37 -21.82 63.97 -34.36
N PRO A 38 -21.85 62.81 -33.67
CA PRO A 38 -22.06 62.67 -32.25
C PRO A 38 -20.73 62.28 -31.56
N ASN A 39 -20.12 63.23 -30.85
CA ASN A 39 -19.08 63.00 -29.84
C ASN A 39 -18.95 64.28 -28.99
N TYR A 40 -18.56 64.12 -27.72
CA TYR A 40 -18.61 65.13 -26.65
C TYR A 40 -20.03 65.49 -26.18
N ASN A 41 -20.18 65.64 -24.86
CA ASN A 41 -21.39 66.21 -24.24
C ASN A 41 -21.38 67.73 -24.49
N ILE A 42 -22.49 68.27 -24.99
CA ILE A 42 -22.65 69.72 -25.21
C ILE A 42 -23.52 70.31 -24.10
N ILE A 43 -23.08 71.46 -23.59
CA ILE A 43 -23.76 72.27 -22.57
C ILE A 43 -24.83 73.13 -23.25
N SER A 44 -26.01 73.24 -22.63
CA SER A 44 -27.06 74.18 -23.05
C SER A 44 -26.92 75.53 -22.33
N PHE A 45 -27.17 76.62 -23.03
CA PHE A 45 -27.19 77.98 -22.49
C PHE A 45 -28.51 78.67 -22.83
N SER A 46 -28.94 79.62 -22.01
CA SER A 46 -29.92 80.65 -22.38
C SER A 46 -29.32 82.04 -22.17
N ILE A 47 -29.94 83.06 -22.78
CA ILE A 47 -29.58 84.47 -22.58
C ILE A 47 -30.88 85.23 -22.38
N GLU A 48 -30.94 86.11 -21.38
CA GLU A 48 -31.95 87.16 -21.30
C GLU A 48 -31.32 88.53 -21.01
N HIS A 49 -32.15 89.57 -20.98
CA HIS A 49 -31.72 90.96 -21.20
C HIS A 49 -30.90 91.54 -20.02
N ASN A 50 -29.98 92.48 -20.32
CA ASN A 50 -29.10 93.21 -19.39
C ASN A 50 -27.84 92.51 -18.83
N GLY A 51 -27.38 91.41 -19.44
CA GLY A 51 -25.93 91.21 -19.65
C GLY A 51 -25.06 90.81 -18.46
N CYS A 52 -25.61 90.10 -17.47
CA CYS A 52 -24.83 89.30 -16.51
C CYS A 52 -24.90 87.81 -16.89
N ILE A 53 -23.82 87.07 -16.67
CA ILE A 53 -23.81 85.60 -16.71
C ILE A 53 -23.79 85.12 -15.26
N GLU A 54 -24.80 84.36 -14.87
CA GLU A 54 -24.91 83.75 -13.54
C GLU A 54 -24.65 82.24 -13.64
N PHE A 55 -23.76 81.72 -12.80
CA PHE A 55 -23.47 80.29 -12.71
C PHE A 55 -24.31 79.69 -11.58
N ILE A 56 -25.39 78.99 -11.95
CA ILE A 56 -26.18 78.19 -11.01
C ILE A 56 -25.71 76.75 -11.12
N ASP A 57 -24.86 76.32 -10.19
CA ASP A 57 -24.68 74.90 -9.89
C ASP A 57 -25.76 74.49 -8.87
N TYR A 58 -26.50 73.41 -9.15
CA TYR A 58 -27.54 72.92 -8.25
C TYR A 58 -27.29 71.44 -7.92
N MET A 59 -27.18 71.19 -6.61
CA MET A 59 -26.53 70.04 -6.01
C MET A 59 -27.05 68.66 -6.43
N ASN A 60 -26.16 67.66 -6.28
CA ASN A 60 -26.46 66.24 -6.42
C ASN A 60 -27.70 65.78 -5.62
N TYR A 61 -28.46 64.87 -6.23
CA TYR A 61 -29.24 63.75 -5.67
C TYR A 61 -29.51 63.70 -4.14
N PRO A 62 -30.75 63.37 -3.70
CA PRO A 62 -31.21 61.97 -3.85
C PRO A 62 -32.75 61.73 -3.95
N ILE A 63 -33.13 60.43 -3.86
CA ILE A 63 -34.44 59.84 -3.45
C ILE A 63 -35.39 59.27 -4.55
N MET A 64 -35.35 57.94 -4.65
CA MET A 64 -36.45 56.95 -4.78
C MET A 64 -37.53 56.97 -5.91
N GLN A 65 -37.60 55.80 -6.58
CA GLN A 65 -38.81 54.99 -6.91
C GLN A 65 -39.82 55.38 -8.02
N TYR A 66 -40.05 54.38 -8.89
CA TYR A 66 -41.30 53.97 -9.58
C TYR A 66 -42.09 54.90 -10.54
N TRP A 67 -42.13 54.46 -11.81
CA TRP A 67 -43.21 54.47 -12.82
C TRP A 67 -44.27 55.61 -12.91
N ASN A 68 -44.38 56.17 -14.14
CA ASN A 68 -45.55 56.23 -15.06
C ASN A 68 -46.13 57.59 -15.54
N SER A 69 -46.70 57.55 -16.76
CA SER A 69 -47.70 58.45 -17.44
C SER A 69 -47.38 59.91 -17.89
N GLU A 70 -47.15 60.07 -19.21
CA GLU A 70 -47.90 60.88 -20.22
C GLU A 70 -48.13 62.44 -20.18
N PHE A 71 -47.83 63.10 -21.34
CA PHE A 71 -48.55 64.20 -22.09
C PHE A 71 -48.29 65.76 -21.95
N ILE A 72 -47.90 66.42 -23.09
CA ILE A 72 -48.34 67.77 -23.68
C ILE A 72 -47.93 69.13 -22.97
N GLU A 73 -47.61 70.32 -23.57
CA GLU A 73 -47.26 70.89 -24.92
C GLU A 73 -46.77 72.41 -24.86
N ASN A 74 -46.19 72.99 -25.95
CA ASN A 74 -46.10 74.46 -26.36
C ASN A 74 -45.15 75.45 -25.58
N LYS A 75 -44.76 76.71 -25.95
CA LYS A 75 -44.50 77.62 -27.16
C LYS A 75 -44.02 79.05 -26.64
N ILE A 76 -43.51 80.11 -27.33
CA ILE A 76 -42.83 80.47 -28.63
C ILE A 76 -42.50 82.02 -28.68
N ASN A 77 -41.72 82.56 -29.65
CA ASN A 77 -41.44 84.02 -30.00
C ASN A 77 -40.41 84.80 -29.12
N PHE A 78 -39.63 85.84 -29.53
CA PHE A 78 -39.37 86.54 -30.84
C PHE A 78 -37.89 87.03 -31.06
N GLU A 79 -37.56 88.27 -31.50
CA GLU A 79 -36.30 88.65 -32.22
C GLU A 79 -35.46 89.93 -31.82
N ALA A 80 -34.11 89.81 -31.94
CA ALA A 80 -33.02 90.61 -32.60
C ALA A 80 -32.61 92.08 -32.28
N ASN A 81 -31.28 92.36 -32.23
CA ASN A 81 -30.48 93.13 -33.26
C ASN A 81 -29.01 93.61 -32.92
N ASN A 82 -28.08 93.43 -33.89
CA ASN A 82 -26.89 94.25 -34.29
C ASN A 82 -25.52 94.30 -33.51
N ILE A 83 -24.43 94.60 -34.28
CA ILE A 83 -22.99 94.46 -33.95
C ILE A 83 -22.13 95.64 -34.44
N ASN A 84 -21.09 96.06 -33.68
CA ASN A 84 -19.80 96.66 -34.17
C ASN A 84 -18.77 96.86 -33.03
N GLY A 85 -17.42 96.80 -33.19
CA GLY A 85 -16.62 96.23 -34.28
C GLY A 85 -15.32 96.96 -34.70
N ASN A 86 -14.18 96.85 -33.99
CA ASN A 86 -12.79 97.01 -34.54
C ASN A 86 -11.65 96.69 -33.52
N ILE A 87 -10.46 96.30 -34.01
CA ILE A 87 -9.29 95.83 -33.21
C ILE A 87 -7.97 96.44 -33.75
N TYR A 88 -6.99 96.70 -32.86
CA TYR A 88 -5.57 96.89 -33.22
C TYR A 88 -4.65 96.13 -32.26
N LEU A 89 -3.48 95.70 -32.74
CA LEU A 89 -2.44 94.97 -31.99
C LEU A 89 -1.09 95.70 -32.06
N ILE A 90 -0.28 95.59 -30.99
CA ILE A 90 1.07 96.15 -30.89
C ILE A 90 2.01 95.06 -30.33
N PRO A 91 3.20 94.82 -30.91
CA PRO A 91 4.10 93.75 -30.46
C PRO A 91 5.13 94.19 -29.39
N SER A 92 5.35 93.29 -28.43
CA SER A 92 6.58 93.00 -27.66
C SER A 92 7.47 94.11 -27.07
N GLU A 93 7.81 93.90 -25.79
CA GLU A 93 8.94 94.46 -25.01
C GLU A 93 8.79 95.85 -24.36
N THR A 94 9.53 96.00 -23.25
CA THR A 94 9.59 97.12 -22.27
C THR A 94 8.37 97.31 -21.35
N TYR A 95 8.64 97.38 -20.05
CA TYR A 95 7.68 97.81 -19.02
C TYR A 95 7.63 99.35 -18.97
N THR A 96 6.46 99.94 -19.17
CA THR A 96 6.15 101.31 -18.70
C THR A 96 4.70 101.38 -18.24
N THR A 97 4.49 101.87 -17.02
CA THR A 97 3.16 102.18 -16.48
C THR A 97 2.53 103.37 -17.22
N VAL A 98 1.33 103.19 -17.79
CA VAL A 98 0.57 104.27 -18.42
C VAL A 98 -0.69 104.58 -17.60
N THR A 99 -0.60 105.60 -16.76
CA THR A 99 -1.75 106.19 -16.04
C THR A 99 -2.08 107.57 -16.60
N SER A 100 -2.60 107.60 -17.83
CA SER A 100 -3.12 108.81 -18.49
C SER A 100 -4.03 108.43 -19.68
N LEU A 101 -5.23 108.99 -19.91
CA LEU A 101 -6.03 109.94 -19.12
C LEU A 101 -7.50 109.49 -19.10
N ILE A 102 -8.25 109.86 -18.06
CA ILE A 102 -9.71 109.77 -18.05
C ILE A 102 -10.32 111.05 -18.64
N GLY A 103 -11.34 110.90 -19.49
CA GLY A 103 -12.22 111.99 -19.91
C GLY A 103 -13.21 111.53 -21.00
N ASN A 104 -14.54 111.65 -20.85
CA ASN A 104 -15.32 112.13 -19.70
C ASN A 104 -16.66 111.38 -19.63
N ASN A 105 -17.06 110.97 -18.43
CA ASN A 105 -18.44 111.07 -17.92
C ASN A 105 -18.47 110.63 -16.45
N ILE A 106 -18.22 111.57 -15.53
CA ILE A 106 -18.33 111.33 -14.09
C ILE A 106 -19.77 111.57 -13.67
N ASN A 107 -20.42 110.55 -13.10
CA ASN A 107 -21.48 110.80 -12.11
C ASN A 107 -20.84 110.77 -10.71
N LYS A 108 -21.14 111.76 -9.87
CA LYS A 108 -20.50 111.93 -8.56
C LYS A 108 -21.36 111.26 -7.50
N ASN A 109 -20.76 110.39 -6.66
CA ASN A 109 -21.06 110.30 -5.21
C ASN A 109 -20.23 109.26 -4.43
N CYS A 110 -19.44 108.38 -5.05
CA CYS A 110 -18.68 107.33 -4.34
C CYS A 110 -17.16 107.36 -4.62
N ILE A 111 -16.44 108.34 -4.05
CA ILE A 111 -14.98 108.23 -3.81
C ILE A 111 -14.66 108.92 -2.47
N ASN A 112 -14.17 108.15 -1.51
CA ASN A 112 -13.14 108.59 -0.56
C ASN A 112 -11.90 107.71 -0.80
N GLU A 113 -10.73 108.26 -0.53
CA GLU A 113 -9.47 107.84 -1.15
C GLU A 113 -8.90 106.53 -0.58
N ILE A 114 -8.48 105.61 -1.45
CA ILE A 114 -7.46 104.61 -1.11
C ILE A 114 -6.10 105.17 -1.56
N THR A 115 -5.22 105.46 -0.60
CA THR A 115 -3.81 105.79 -0.85
C THR A 115 -2.95 104.55 -0.61
N ALA A 116 -2.30 104.07 -1.66
CA ALA A 116 -1.41 102.91 -1.56
C ALA A 116 -0.02 103.33 -1.05
N THR A 117 0.24 103.11 0.24
CA THR A 117 1.59 103.08 0.81
C THR A 117 2.05 101.64 0.99
N THR A 118 3.09 101.23 0.27
CA THR A 118 3.76 99.95 0.53
C THR A 118 4.48 100.00 1.88
N ILE A 119 4.05 99.15 2.81
CA ILE A 119 4.72 98.85 4.08
C ILE A 119 4.81 97.31 4.18
N ASP A 120 5.89 96.81 4.76
CA ASP A 120 6.11 95.37 4.95
C ASP A 120 5.06 94.69 5.82
N ASN A 121 4.75 93.43 5.47
CA ASN A 121 4.21 92.36 6.31
C ASN A 121 2.83 92.55 7.00
N GLN A 122 2.04 91.48 6.93
CA GLN A 122 0.76 91.22 7.60
C GLN A 122 -0.50 91.79 6.91
N SER A 123 -1.49 90.89 6.83
CA SER A 123 -2.91 90.98 6.45
C SER A 123 -3.50 92.29 5.90
N LEU A 124 -4.09 92.21 4.70
CA LEU A 124 -5.56 92.26 4.57
C LEU A 124 -6.02 91.73 3.19
N ILE A 125 -6.86 90.70 3.16
CA ILE A 125 -7.83 90.46 2.09
C ILE A 125 -9.17 90.25 2.82
N ALA A 126 -10.12 91.16 2.62
CA ALA A 126 -11.46 91.01 3.19
C ALA A 126 -12.31 90.12 2.28
N GLN A 127 -12.97 89.13 2.87
CA GLN A 127 -13.91 88.26 2.18
C GLN A 127 -15.31 88.91 2.15
N TRP A 128 -16.06 88.73 1.06
CA TRP A 128 -17.49 89.05 1.05
C TRP A 128 -18.26 87.98 1.82
N CYS A 129 -18.47 88.21 3.12
CA CYS A 129 -19.64 87.69 3.82
C CYS A 129 -20.77 88.72 3.62
N GLU A 130 -21.73 88.47 2.73
CA GLU A 130 -23.01 89.21 2.75
C GLU A 130 -23.91 88.56 3.80
N ASP A 131 -23.78 89.00 5.05
CA ASP A 131 -24.68 88.61 6.14
C ASP A 131 -25.48 89.82 6.64
N TYR A 132 -26.78 89.62 6.89
CA TYR A 132 -27.76 90.72 6.89
C TYR A 132 -28.09 91.29 8.28
N ASP A 133 -27.54 90.71 9.36
CA ASP A 133 -27.82 91.12 10.75
C ASP A 133 -26.72 91.98 11.42
N GLY A 134 -25.54 92.13 10.80
CA GLY A 134 -24.64 93.27 11.06
C GLY A 134 -23.74 93.24 12.31
N ASP A 135 -23.45 92.07 12.88
CA ASP A 135 -22.34 91.90 13.84
C ASP A 135 -21.00 91.66 13.09
N GLU A 136 -19.90 92.19 13.62
CA GLU A 136 -18.56 91.94 13.09
C GLU A 136 -18.03 90.58 13.62
N ILE A 137 -18.18 89.51 12.81
CA ILE A 137 -17.27 88.36 12.54
C ILE A 137 -18.09 87.24 11.86
N CYS A 138 -17.57 86.58 10.82
CA CYS A 138 -18.20 85.41 10.20
C CYS A 138 -17.91 84.11 11.00
N ASP A 139 -18.38 84.01 12.24
CA ASP A 139 -17.82 83.09 13.27
C ASP A 139 -18.35 81.64 13.24
N ASP A 140 -19.50 81.38 12.58
CA ASP A 140 -20.21 80.08 12.67
C ASP A 140 -19.83 79.03 11.59
N LEU A 141 -18.89 79.33 10.69
CA LEU A 141 -18.45 78.43 9.61
C LEU A 141 -17.22 77.58 10.00
N GLU A 142 -17.40 76.63 10.94
CA GLU A 142 -16.37 75.64 11.28
C GLU A 142 -16.05 74.68 10.12
N ILE A 143 -14.77 74.57 9.74
CA ILE A 143 -14.27 73.56 8.80
C ILE A 143 -14.62 72.14 9.28
N THR A 144 -15.24 71.34 8.42
CA THR A 144 -15.62 69.96 8.76
C THR A 144 -14.41 69.03 8.82
N ASN A 145 -14.52 67.98 9.65
CA ASN A 145 -13.42 67.07 9.95
C ASN A 145 -12.87 66.41 8.67
N ILE A 146 -11.62 66.75 8.34
CA ILE A 146 -10.93 66.26 7.14
C ILE A 146 -10.88 64.71 7.11
N THR A 147 -11.24 64.17 5.94
CA THR A 147 -11.13 62.74 5.64
C THR A 147 -10.09 62.51 4.55
N ILE A 148 -9.47 61.33 4.57
CA ILE A 148 -8.45 60.90 3.63
C ILE A 148 -8.89 59.50 3.18
N ASN A 149 -9.09 59.33 1.88
CA ASN A 149 -9.48 58.09 1.24
C ASN A 149 -8.38 57.64 0.27
N SER A 150 -8.35 56.35 -0.04
CA SER A 150 -7.49 55.81 -1.09
C SER A 150 -8.18 54.64 -1.79
N ASN A 151 -8.14 54.62 -3.11
CA ASN A 151 -8.61 53.50 -3.93
C ASN A 151 -7.52 52.43 -4.18
N THR A 152 -6.30 52.67 -3.70
CA THR A 152 -5.19 51.69 -3.77
C THR A 152 -4.93 51.06 -2.39
N HIS A 153 -5.15 51.81 -1.32
CA HIS A 153 -4.87 51.42 0.06
C HIS A 153 -6.04 51.82 1.01
N PRO A 154 -7.27 51.31 0.82
CA PRO A 154 -8.45 51.77 1.56
C PRO A 154 -8.42 51.51 3.07
N TYR A 155 -7.68 50.49 3.56
CA TYR A 155 -7.72 50.08 4.96
C TYR A 155 -6.34 50.17 5.64
N GLN A 156 -6.24 51.07 6.63
CA GLN A 156 -4.99 51.44 7.31
C GLN A 156 -4.28 50.30 8.06
N ASN A 157 -4.98 49.20 8.34
CA ASN A 157 -4.49 48.04 9.07
C ASN A 157 -4.13 46.84 8.16
N LEU A 158 -4.30 46.98 6.84
CA LEU A 158 -4.00 45.95 5.84
C LEU A 158 -2.80 46.34 4.98
N TRP A 159 -2.17 45.35 4.36
CA TRP A 159 -1.02 45.51 3.48
C TRP A 159 -1.41 45.29 2.02
N TYR A 160 -0.74 46.02 1.14
CA TYR A 160 -1.02 46.06 -0.30
C TYR A 160 0.26 45.86 -1.11
N ASN A 161 0.15 45.31 -2.32
CA ASN A 161 1.28 45.06 -3.22
C ASN A 161 1.56 46.25 -4.17
N SER A 162 0.78 47.34 -4.09
CA SER A 162 0.99 48.55 -4.89
C SER A 162 2.07 49.45 -4.29
N ASP A 163 3.13 49.74 -5.04
CA ASP A 163 4.14 50.79 -4.74
C ASP A 163 3.57 52.21 -4.84
N SER A 164 2.32 52.32 -5.31
CA SER A 164 1.69 53.56 -5.73
C SER A 164 0.45 53.82 -4.88
N ILE A 165 0.46 54.93 -4.14
CA ILE A 165 -0.64 55.40 -3.30
C ILE A 165 -1.36 56.54 -4.04
N ASN A 166 -2.53 56.24 -4.59
CA ASN A 166 -3.47 57.28 -5.02
C ASN A 166 -4.34 57.68 -3.81
N TYR A 167 -4.55 58.98 -3.58
CA TYR A 167 -5.33 59.49 -2.46
C TYR A 167 -6.30 60.59 -2.87
N GLU A 168 -7.37 60.72 -2.09
CA GLU A 168 -8.37 61.79 -2.17
C GLU A 168 -8.60 62.33 -0.75
N ILE A 169 -8.75 63.65 -0.62
CA ILE A 169 -8.96 64.36 0.63
C ILE A 169 -10.27 65.14 0.51
N SER A 170 -11.16 65.00 1.49
CA SER A 170 -12.39 65.79 1.55
C SER A 170 -12.57 66.48 2.89
N THR A 171 -12.98 67.75 2.82
CA THR A 171 -13.26 68.66 3.92
C THR A 171 -14.03 69.85 3.34
N GLU A 172 -14.94 70.44 4.10
CA GLU A 172 -15.68 71.63 3.69
C GLU A 172 -15.00 72.88 4.26
N LEU A 173 -15.07 73.99 3.52
CA LEU A 173 -14.64 75.34 3.94
C LEU A 173 -13.12 75.55 4.12
N ALA A 174 -12.26 74.62 3.69
CA ALA A 174 -10.81 74.80 3.71
C ALA A 174 -10.27 75.41 2.39
N LEU A 175 -9.29 76.31 2.49
CA LEU A 175 -8.61 76.92 1.35
C LEU A 175 -7.55 76.00 0.71
N GLY A 176 -7.05 75.03 1.48
CA GLY A 176 -6.05 74.04 1.07
C GLY A 176 -5.53 73.29 2.29
N TYR A 177 -4.43 72.55 2.13
CA TYR A 177 -3.84 71.77 3.22
C TYR A 177 -2.31 71.71 3.15
N TYR A 178 -1.67 71.63 4.33
CA TYR A 178 -0.27 71.24 4.46
C TYR A 178 -0.19 69.73 4.67
N SER A 179 0.77 69.08 4.02
CA SER A 179 0.92 67.62 4.11
C SER A 179 2.36 67.12 4.06
N LYS A 180 2.54 65.90 4.57
CA LYS A 180 3.80 65.15 4.52
C LYS A 180 3.54 63.66 4.50
N LEU A 181 4.06 62.97 3.48
CA LEU A 181 4.27 61.53 3.52
C LEU A 181 5.64 61.25 4.18
N THR A 182 5.68 60.37 5.17
CA THR A 182 6.90 60.01 5.91
C THR A 182 6.73 58.64 6.58
N THR A 183 7.81 57.94 6.92
CA THR A 183 7.77 56.71 7.71
C THR A 183 7.73 56.98 9.23
N ASP A 184 7.86 58.25 9.64
CA ASP A 184 7.72 58.70 11.03
C ASP A 184 6.24 58.85 11.41
N SER A 185 5.79 58.04 12.38
CA SER A 185 4.39 58.07 12.85
C SER A 185 4.06 59.36 13.60
N ASP A 186 5.04 60.01 14.20
CA ASP A 186 4.86 61.07 15.19
C ASP A 186 5.41 62.42 14.69
N TYR A 187 5.65 62.50 13.37
CA TYR A 187 6.06 63.70 12.67
C TYR A 187 5.10 64.88 12.92
N ASN A 188 5.64 66.01 13.36
CA ASN A 188 4.86 67.21 13.61
C ASN A 188 4.92 68.12 12.37
N LEU A 189 3.79 68.22 11.65
CA LEU A 189 3.65 69.09 10.49
C LEU A 189 3.93 70.56 10.82
N SER A 190 4.50 71.26 9.83
CA SER A 190 4.86 72.67 9.93
C SER A 190 4.47 73.45 8.67
N LEU A 191 4.51 74.79 8.75
CA LEU A 191 4.35 75.68 7.60
C LEU A 191 5.49 75.57 6.56
N ASN A 192 6.53 74.77 6.81
CA ASN A 192 7.60 74.46 5.85
C ASN A 192 7.35 73.15 5.07
N ASP A 193 6.29 72.40 5.41
CA ASP A 193 5.88 71.20 4.67
C ASP A 193 5.04 71.57 3.43
N ALA A 194 4.72 70.57 2.60
CA ALA A 194 4.13 70.82 1.29
C ALA A 194 2.67 71.30 1.41
N PHE A 195 2.41 72.55 1.03
CA PHE A 195 1.05 73.08 0.85
C PHE A 195 0.48 72.69 -0.52
N SER A 196 -0.79 72.32 -0.56
CA SER A 196 -1.54 71.98 -1.77
C SER A 196 -2.98 72.49 -1.72
N THR A 197 -3.51 72.84 -2.89
CA THR A 197 -4.94 73.09 -3.15
C THR A 197 -5.59 71.94 -3.93
N ASP A 198 -4.81 70.95 -4.37
CA ASP A 198 -5.29 69.80 -5.13
C ASP A 198 -5.77 68.71 -4.18
N TRP A 199 -7.09 68.51 -4.11
CA TRP A 199 -7.75 67.57 -3.19
C TRP A 199 -7.60 66.09 -3.55
N GLN A 200 -6.85 65.78 -4.61
CA GLN A 200 -6.47 64.42 -5.03
C GLN A 200 -5.01 64.40 -5.46
N GLY A 201 -4.33 63.27 -5.28
CA GLY A 201 -2.93 63.13 -5.67
C GLY A 201 -2.44 61.69 -5.70
N SER A 202 -1.18 61.52 -6.07
CA SER A 202 -0.51 60.23 -6.07
C SER A 202 0.95 60.29 -5.61
N PHE A 203 1.37 59.24 -4.93
CA PHE A 203 2.77 58.91 -4.66
C PHE A 203 3.09 57.61 -5.42
N ILE A 204 4.28 57.50 -6.02
CA ILE A 204 4.66 56.40 -6.93
C ILE A 204 6.09 55.92 -6.67
N ASN A 205 6.39 54.66 -6.99
CA ASN A 205 7.70 54.02 -6.74
C ASN A 205 8.12 54.04 -5.25
N LEU A 206 7.17 53.82 -4.32
CA LEU A 206 7.46 53.73 -2.89
C LEU A 206 7.96 52.32 -2.53
N SER A 207 9.06 52.25 -1.78
CA SER A 207 9.61 50.99 -1.27
C SER A 207 8.80 50.44 -0.09
N ASP A 208 8.71 49.11 0.01
CA ASP A 208 8.11 48.38 1.14
C ASP A 208 8.36 49.02 2.51
N SER A 209 7.28 49.57 3.09
CA SER A 209 7.32 50.25 4.38
C SER A 209 5.91 50.50 4.92
N ILE A 210 5.86 51.03 6.15
CA ILE A 210 4.68 51.71 6.66
C ILE A 210 4.91 53.22 6.47
N TYR A 211 4.05 53.84 5.69
CA TYR A 211 4.01 55.29 5.49
C TYR A 211 2.84 55.90 6.26
N TYR A 212 3.07 57.09 6.77
CA TYR A 212 2.08 57.94 7.39
C TYR A 212 1.92 59.19 6.54
N PHE A 213 0.71 59.43 6.06
CA PHE A 213 0.32 60.66 5.40
C PHE A 213 -0.33 61.56 6.43
N HIS A 214 0.41 62.60 6.81
CA HIS A 214 0.01 63.62 7.75
C HIS A 214 -0.60 64.79 6.98
N VAL A 215 -1.74 65.31 7.43
CA VAL A 215 -2.45 66.44 6.80
C VAL A 215 -3.01 67.39 7.85
N ILE A 216 -2.87 68.70 7.62
CA ILE A 216 -3.53 69.78 8.38
C ILE A 216 -4.18 70.75 7.38
N PRO A 217 -5.51 71.00 7.45
CA PRO A 217 -6.16 71.99 6.60
C PRO A 217 -5.82 73.43 7.02
N MET A 218 -5.93 74.35 6.08
CA MET A 218 -5.82 75.79 6.30
C MET A 218 -7.16 76.47 5.95
N ASP A 219 -7.60 77.41 6.78
CA ASP A 219 -8.83 78.17 6.54
C ASP A 219 -8.63 79.36 5.59
N PHE A 220 -9.72 80.05 5.24
CA PHE A 220 -9.68 81.27 4.42
C PHE A 220 -9.02 82.47 5.11
N ASN A 221 -8.84 82.41 6.44
CA ASN A 221 -8.08 83.39 7.23
C ASN A 221 -6.58 83.04 7.33
N TYR A 222 -6.12 82.00 6.61
CA TYR A 222 -4.75 81.48 6.58
C TYR A 222 -4.27 80.86 7.92
N ASN A 223 -5.19 80.46 8.80
CA ASN A 223 -4.87 79.76 10.05
C ASN A 223 -4.53 78.29 9.81
N PHE A 224 -3.50 77.80 10.51
CA PHE A 224 -3.05 76.41 10.47
C PHE A 224 -3.82 75.57 11.50
N LEU A 225 -4.83 74.80 11.07
CA LEU A 225 -5.81 74.18 11.98
C LEU A 225 -5.32 72.86 12.59
N THR A 226 -4.38 72.97 13.53
CA THR A 226 -3.81 71.82 14.28
C THR A 226 -4.86 70.96 14.98
N THR A 227 -6.00 71.52 15.37
CA THR A 227 -7.14 70.82 15.96
C THR A 227 -7.87 69.89 14.99
N LYS A 228 -7.73 70.12 13.67
CA LYS A 228 -8.30 69.33 12.58
C LYS A 228 -7.26 68.42 11.92
N TYR A 229 -6.09 68.21 12.55
CA TYR A 229 -5.03 67.32 12.09
C TYR A 229 -5.53 65.89 11.84
N LYS A 230 -5.04 65.29 10.75
CA LYS A 230 -5.32 63.90 10.39
C LYS A 230 -4.04 63.18 9.98
N LYS A 231 -3.97 61.91 10.37
CA LYS A 231 -2.98 60.93 9.91
C LYS A 231 -3.72 59.76 9.26
N PHE A 232 -3.22 59.30 8.12
CA PHE A 232 -3.64 58.05 7.48
C PHE A 232 -2.41 57.14 7.31
N GLN A 233 -2.53 55.87 7.68
CA GLN A 233 -1.46 54.88 7.53
C GLN A 233 -1.62 54.08 6.23
N PHE A 234 -0.53 53.93 5.48
CA PHE A 234 -0.44 53.15 4.25
C PHE A 234 0.65 52.08 4.40
N ASN A 235 0.33 50.81 4.18
CA ASN A 235 1.30 49.71 4.35
C ASN A 235 1.56 49.03 3.00
N ILE A 236 2.81 49.11 2.52
CA ILE A 236 3.25 48.56 1.24
C ILE A 236 4.14 47.35 1.51
N ASN A 237 3.81 46.21 0.89
CA ASN A 237 4.66 45.02 0.85
C ASN A 237 4.59 44.39 -0.55
N GLN A 238 5.52 44.72 -1.44
CA GLN A 238 5.73 44.02 -2.71
C GLN A 238 6.56 42.74 -2.55
N ASN A 239 7.31 42.60 -1.44
CA ASN A 239 8.19 41.46 -1.15
C ASN A 239 7.54 40.09 -1.47
N PRO A 240 8.29 39.15 -2.07
CA PRO A 240 7.80 37.82 -2.38
C PRO A 240 7.37 37.04 -1.13
N ILE A 241 6.31 36.25 -1.29
CA ILE A 241 5.70 35.41 -0.26
C ILE A 241 6.71 34.36 0.22
N GLN A 242 6.95 34.30 1.53
CA GLN A 242 7.90 33.33 2.08
C GLN A 242 7.26 31.93 2.12
N ILE A 243 7.83 31.01 1.35
CA ILE A 243 7.38 29.62 1.23
C ILE A 243 8.24 28.75 2.15
N ASN A 244 7.57 28.00 3.04
CA ASN A 244 8.19 26.91 3.79
C ASN A 244 7.56 25.58 3.37
N SER A 245 8.32 24.49 3.30
CA SER A 245 7.76 23.14 3.12
C SER A 245 7.93 22.30 4.38
N LEU A 246 6.85 21.65 4.83
CA LEU A 246 6.89 20.70 5.95
C LEU A 246 7.36 19.30 5.51
N THR A 247 7.53 19.08 4.20
CA THR A 247 7.89 17.79 3.62
C THR A 247 9.18 17.81 2.81
N HIS A 248 9.54 18.98 2.26
CA HIS A 248 10.78 19.23 1.51
C HIS A 248 11.50 20.47 2.06
N PRO A 249 11.87 20.53 3.35
CA PRO A 249 12.34 21.77 3.99
C PRO A 249 13.63 22.35 3.40
N GLU A 250 14.53 21.52 2.86
CA GLU A 250 15.78 21.97 2.24
C GLU A 250 15.70 21.85 0.71
N THR A 251 15.77 22.96 -0.01
CA THR A 251 15.58 23.03 -1.47
C THR A 251 16.62 22.24 -2.29
N ASN A 252 17.79 21.99 -1.69
CA ASN A 252 18.91 21.22 -2.28
C ASN A 252 18.91 19.73 -1.90
N ILE A 253 17.90 19.24 -1.16
CA ILE A 253 17.78 17.84 -0.75
C ILE A 253 16.66 17.15 -1.54
N SER A 254 16.82 15.85 -1.73
CA SER A 254 15.81 14.97 -2.34
C SER A 254 15.05 14.17 -1.28
N TYR A 255 13.72 14.19 -1.35
CA TYR A 255 12.85 13.55 -0.38
C TYR A 255 11.99 12.46 -1.02
N TYR A 256 11.74 11.38 -0.27
CA TYR A 256 10.80 10.33 -0.69
C TYR A 256 9.37 10.71 -0.25
N ASN A 257 8.80 11.71 -0.91
CA ASN A 257 7.40 12.08 -0.71
C ASN A 257 6.80 12.74 -1.97
N PRO A 258 5.96 12.04 -2.75
CA PRO A 258 5.31 12.61 -3.94
C PRO A 258 4.17 13.59 -3.61
N ASN A 259 3.92 13.87 -2.32
CA ASN A 259 2.84 14.73 -1.84
C ASN A 259 3.42 15.93 -1.05
N PRO A 260 4.05 16.91 -1.71
CA PRO A 260 4.55 18.09 -1.03
C PRO A 260 3.44 18.89 -0.31
N PHE A 261 3.81 19.45 0.84
CA PHE A 261 2.98 20.32 1.67
C PHE A 261 3.76 21.61 1.94
N PHE A 262 3.13 22.75 1.69
CA PHE A 262 3.72 24.09 1.79
C PHE A 262 2.89 24.99 2.70
N VAL A 263 3.58 25.91 3.37
CA VAL A 263 3.02 26.97 4.22
C VAL A 263 3.54 28.30 3.72
N PHE A 264 2.63 29.20 3.39
CA PHE A 264 2.90 30.55 2.91
C PHE A 264 2.83 31.53 4.08
N GLN A 265 3.81 32.43 4.19
CA GLN A 265 3.80 33.52 5.16
C GLN A 265 3.58 34.84 4.42
N SER A 266 2.43 35.46 4.68
CA SER A 266 2.00 36.74 4.11
C SER A 266 1.70 37.77 5.21
N LYS A 267 1.24 38.96 4.81
CA LYS A 267 0.75 40.02 5.70
C LYS A 267 -0.79 40.07 5.64
N PRO A 268 -1.49 40.51 6.71
CA PRO A 268 -2.93 40.71 6.67
C PRO A 268 -3.33 41.67 5.54
N GLY A 269 -4.29 41.28 4.70
CA GLY A 269 -4.66 41.97 3.46
C GLY A 269 -4.03 41.36 2.21
N ILE A 270 -3.08 40.43 2.35
CA ILE A 270 -2.49 39.61 1.28
C ILE A 270 -2.79 38.14 1.62
N ASP A 271 -4.07 37.80 1.62
CA ASP A 271 -4.61 36.52 2.11
C ASP A 271 -5.00 35.55 0.98
N ASN A 272 -4.85 35.97 -0.28
CA ASN A 272 -5.10 35.19 -1.49
C ASN A 272 -3.81 34.99 -2.30
N PHE A 273 -3.72 33.90 -3.07
CA PHE A 273 -2.52 33.51 -3.80
C PHE A 273 -2.85 32.95 -5.20
N LEU A 274 -1.95 33.18 -6.16
CA LEU A 274 -1.88 32.41 -7.41
C LEU A 274 -0.65 31.53 -7.38
N TRP A 275 -0.80 30.25 -7.72
CA TRP A 275 0.29 29.28 -7.70
C TRP A 275 0.27 28.28 -8.86
N LEU A 276 1.45 27.81 -9.26
CA LEU A 276 1.63 26.68 -10.17
C LEU A 276 2.89 25.89 -9.80
N ILE A 277 2.99 24.65 -10.26
CA ILE A 277 4.18 23.81 -10.14
C ILE A 277 4.58 23.30 -11.52
N ASP A 278 5.83 23.48 -11.90
CA ASP A 278 6.41 22.93 -13.13
C ASP A 278 7.88 22.51 -12.94
N ARG A 279 8.66 22.50 -14.04
CA ARG A 279 10.07 22.09 -14.10
C ARG A 279 11.02 23.24 -14.47
N GLU A 280 10.51 24.46 -14.65
CA GLU A 280 11.23 25.63 -15.18
C GLU A 280 11.47 26.68 -14.07
N PRO A 281 12.73 26.94 -13.66
CA PRO A 281 13.03 27.68 -12.43
C PRO A 281 12.55 29.14 -12.36
N ASN A 282 12.06 29.71 -13.46
CA ASN A 282 11.72 31.14 -13.58
C ASN A 282 10.29 31.39 -14.09
N THR A 283 9.38 30.39 -14.07
CA THR A 283 7.98 30.62 -14.47
C THR A 283 7.33 31.72 -13.62
N MET A 284 6.47 32.52 -14.25
CA MET A 284 5.78 33.65 -13.62
C MET A 284 4.28 33.36 -13.50
N PRO A 285 3.72 33.29 -12.27
CA PRO A 285 2.29 33.15 -12.04
C PRO A 285 1.48 34.32 -12.61
N ASN A 286 0.32 34.02 -13.20
CA ASN A 286 -0.69 34.96 -13.66
C ASN A 286 -2.08 34.29 -13.70
N GLN A 287 -3.12 35.08 -13.97
CA GLN A 287 -4.51 34.64 -13.93
C GLN A 287 -4.90 33.58 -14.98
N GLU A 288 -4.09 33.35 -16.02
CA GLU A 288 -4.36 32.36 -17.08
C GLU A 288 -3.63 31.03 -16.86
N ASN A 289 -2.45 31.03 -16.21
CA ASN A 289 -1.60 29.84 -16.03
C ASN A 289 -1.59 29.25 -14.61
N SER A 290 -2.22 29.91 -13.64
CA SER A 290 -2.10 29.58 -12.21
C SER A 290 -3.42 29.15 -11.57
N ASN A 291 -3.31 28.32 -10.54
CA ASN A 291 -4.40 27.96 -9.65
C ASN A 291 -4.57 29.04 -8.58
N PHE A 292 -5.82 29.34 -8.20
CA PHE A 292 -6.13 30.26 -7.11
C PHE A 292 -6.21 29.53 -5.76
N LEU A 293 -5.78 30.19 -4.69
CA LEU A 293 -5.84 29.66 -3.32
C LEU A 293 -6.11 30.80 -2.31
N SER A 294 -7.16 30.68 -1.51
CA SER A 294 -7.54 31.65 -0.47
C SER A 294 -7.17 31.18 0.95
N THR A 295 -6.01 30.50 1.08
CA THR A 295 -5.51 29.92 2.33
C THR A 295 -3.98 29.84 2.30
N THR A 296 -3.34 29.98 3.45
CA THR A 296 -1.86 29.93 3.59
C THR A 296 -1.25 28.53 3.53
N ASN A 297 -2.03 27.45 3.34
CA ASN A 297 -1.53 26.08 3.28
C ASN A 297 -1.87 25.44 1.92
N LEU A 298 -0.88 24.81 1.28
CA LEU A 298 -1.03 24.11 0.01
C LEU A 298 -0.54 22.67 0.13
N MET A 299 -1.37 21.71 -0.28
CA MET A 299 -0.98 20.31 -0.46
C MET A 299 -1.19 19.92 -1.92
N VAL A 300 -0.16 19.37 -2.57
CA VAL A 300 -0.25 18.87 -3.95
C VAL A 300 0.08 17.37 -3.94
N PRO A 301 -0.89 16.47 -4.14
CA PRO A 301 -0.65 15.03 -4.12
C PRO A 301 -0.17 14.49 -5.47
N GLY A 302 0.61 13.41 -5.44
CA GLY A 302 0.89 12.58 -6.61
C GLY A 302 1.80 13.18 -7.69
N LEU A 303 2.72 14.08 -7.32
CA LEU A 303 3.76 14.53 -8.26
C LEU A 303 4.77 13.41 -8.55
N ASP A 304 5.36 13.44 -9.74
CA ASP A 304 6.31 12.43 -10.21
C ASP A 304 7.76 12.72 -9.75
N VAL A 305 8.72 11.93 -10.24
CA VAL A 305 10.10 11.98 -9.76
C VAL A 305 10.86 13.17 -10.36
N GLY A 306 11.79 13.75 -9.59
CA GLY A 306 12.77 14.74 -10.00
C GLY A 306 12.56 16.12 -9.37
N THR A 307 13.39 17.07 -9.81
CA THR A 307 13.32 18.48 -9.43
C THR A 307 12.06 19.15 -9.97
N HIS A 308 11.41 19.93 -9.11
CA HIS A 308 10.24 20.74 -9.39
C HIS A 308 10.43 22.14 -8.81
N TYR A 309 9.69 23.10 -9.34
CA TYR A 309 9.62 24.46 -8.84
C TYR A 309 8.15 24.80 -8.53
N LEU A 310 7.90 25.31 -7.32
CA LEU A 310 6.64 25.95 -6.93
C LEU A 310 6.80 27.45 -7.11
N HIS A 311 5.82 28.05 -7.79
CA HIS A 311 5.77 29.48 -8.08
C HIS A 311 4.54 30.08 -7.39
N VAL A 312 4.70 31.18 -6.65
CA VAL A 312 3.62 31.84 -5.92
C VAL A 312 3.70 33.36 -6.03
N VAL A 313 2.57 34.03 -6.27
CA VAL A 313 2.37 35.45 -5.96
C VAL A 313 1.23 35.59 -4.96
N GLY A 314 1.35 36.55 -4.02
CA GLY A 314 0.24 37.00 -3.20
C GLY A 314 -0.64 37.99 -3.96
N ILE A 315 -1.93 38.03 -3.65
CA ILE A 315 -2.90 39.00 -4.18
C ILE A 315 -3.45 39.81 -3.00
N ASP A 316 -3.48 41.13 -3.13
CA ASP A 316 -4.09 42.02 -2.12
C ASP A 316 -5.60 42.22 -2.32
N GLU A 317 -6.28 42.84 -1.35
CA GLU A 317 -7.71 43.18 -1.42
C GLU A 317 -8.11 44.03 -2.66
N MET A 318 -7.15 44.72 -3.29
CA MET A 318 -7.37 45.52 -4.50
C MET A 318 -6.98 44.77 -5.79
N ASN A 319 -6.59 43.50 -5.69
CA ASN A 319 -6.15 42.60 -6.77
C ASN A 319 -4.78 42.94 -7.38
N HIS A 320 -3.92 43.71 -6.70
CA HIS A 320 -2.51 43.81 -7.09
C HIS A 320 -1.74 42.56 -6.67
N ILE A 321 -0.75 42.15 -7.46
CA ILE A 321 0.10 40.98 -7.18
C ILE A 321 1.45 41.38 -6.57
N SER A 322 1.98 40.56 -5.67
CA SER A 322 3.34 40.68 -5.15
C SER A 322 4.39 40.33 -6.22
N GLU A 323 5.67 40.58 -5.92
CA GLU A 323 6.75 39.92 -6.63
C GLU A 323 6.64 38.38 -6.48
N PRO A 324 7.10 37.61 -7.50
CA PRO A 324 6.95 36.17 -7.54
C PRO A 324 7.98 35.45 -6.66
N SER A 325 7.54 34.32 -6.12
CA SER A 325 8.26 33.51 -5.13
C SER A 325 8.51 32.13 -5.71
N HIS A 326 9.78 31.69 -5.74
CA HIS A 326 10.21 30.45 -6.38
C HIS A 326 10.81 29.49 -5.34
N PHE A 327 10.21 28.31 -5.16
CA PHE A 327 10.69 27.28 -4.23
C PHE A 327 11.02 25.98 -4.96
N GLN A 328 12.31 25.64 -5.04
CA GLN A 328 12.77 24.37 -5.59
C GLN A 328 12.56 23.23 -4.58
N PHE A 329 12.07 22.08 -5.04
CA PHE A 329 12.04 20.84 -4.27
C PHE A 329 12.32 19.64 -5.18
N ASN A 330 12.87 18.56 -4.61
CA ASN A 330 13.29 17.38 -5.39
C ASN A 330 12.61 16.14 -4.83
N ILE A 331 11.77 15.49 -5.64
CA ILE A 331 11.14 14.21 -5.31
C ILE A 331 12.04 13.08 -5.83
N ILE A 332 12.26 12.06 -5.03
CA ILE A 332 12.84 10.78 -5.48
C ILE A 332 11.85 9.66 -5.27
N SER A 333 12.00 8.57 -6.03
CA SER A 333 11.47 7.27 -5.62
C SER A 333 12.52 6.56 -4.77
N GLN A 334 12.12 5.86 -3.72
CA GLN A 334 12.87 4.70 -3.28
C GLN A 334 12.89 3.71 -4.45
N ASN A 335 14.07 3.18 -4.78
CA ASN A 335 14.19 2.07 -5.72
C ASN A 335 13.83 0.77 -4.98
N ILE A 336 12.56 0.60 -4.63
CA ILE A 336 12.08 -0.59 -3.92
C ILE A 336 12.09 -1.75 -4.90
N ILE A 337 13.00 -2.69 -4.68
CA ILE A 337 13.07 -3.95 -5.42
C ILE A 337 12.49 -5.01 -4.47
N PHE A 338 11.30 -5.48 -4.83
CA PHE A 338 10.58 -6.52 -4.12
C PHE A 338 11.11 -7.90 -4.48
N GLY A 339 11.28 -8.75 -3.48
CA GLY A 339 11.71 -10.13 -3.61
C GLY A 339 12.31 -10.62 -2.29
N CYS A 340 12.59 -11.93 -2.18
CA CYS A 340 13.21 -12.48 -0.97
C CYS A 340 14.60 -11.87 -0.74
N ASN A 341 14.78 -11.17 0.39
CA ASN A 341 16.03 -10.52 0.76
C ASN A 341 16.82 -11.26 1.87
N ASP A 342 16.33 -12.42 2.34
CA ASP A 342 17.04 -13.29 3.28
C ASP A 342 18.06 -14.17 2.54
N VAL A 343 19.32 -14.12 3.00
CA VAL A 343 20.45 -14.85 2.41
C VAL A 343 20.42 -16.35 2.71
N ASP A 344 19.67 -16.79 3.74
CA ASP A 344 19.50 -18.20 4.10
C ASP A 344 18.34 -18.88 3.34
N ALA A 345 17.59 -18.13 2.52
CA ALA A 345 16.53 -18.65 1.65
C ALA A 345 17.05 -19.07 0.27
N CYS A 346 16.48 -20.16 -0.29
CA CYS A 346 16.94 -20.74 -1.55
C CYS A 346 16.52 -19.96 -2.81
N ASN A 347 15.69 -18.92 -2.66
CA ASN A 347 15.30 -17.98 -3.71
C ASN A 347 15.72 -16.53 -3.40
N TYR A 348 16.77 -16.35 -2.61
CA TYR A 348 17.40 -15.05 -2.33
C TYR A 348 17.70 -14.25 -3.61
N ASP A 349 17.18 -13.03 -3.70
CA ASP A 349 17.53 -12.06 -4.73
C ASP A 349 18.45 -10.97 -4.15
N ASN A 350 19.68 -10.88 -4.66
CA ASN A 350 20.66 -9.89 -4.22
C ASN A 350 20.38 -8.45 -4.74
N GLN A 351 19.37 -8.27 -5.58
CA GLN A 351 18.84 -6.95 -5.94
C GLN A 351 17.71 -6.51 -5.00
N ALA A 352 17.02 -7.45 -4.33
CA ALA A 352 15.90 -7.14 -3.47
C ALA A 352 16.35 -6.38 -2.21
N ASN A 353 15.64 -5.29 -1.90
CA ASN A 353 15.88 -4.47 -0.73
C ASN A 353 14.63 -4.31 0.16
N PHE A 354 13.53 -4.97 -0.20
CA PHE A 354 12.31 -5.07 0.58
C PHE A 354 11.71 -6.46 0.39
N ASP A 355 11.56 -7.22 1.48
CA ASP A 355 10.94 -8.54 1.44
C ASP A 355 9.45 -8.43 1.06
N ASP A 356 9.03 -9.19 0.06
CA ASP A 356 7.65 -9.33 -0.37
C ASP A 356 6.94 -10.54 0.27
N GLY A 357 7.65 -11.29 1.13
CA GLY A 357 7.19 -12.52 1.76
C GLY A 357 7.35 -13.75 0.87
N SER A 358 8.09 -13.66 -0.24
CA SER A 358 8.33 -14.78 -1.16
C SER A 358 9.41 -15.76 -0.69
N CYS A 359 10.11 -15.52 0.43
CA CYS A 359 11.23 -16.35 0.88
C CYS A 359 10.84 -17.83 1.13
N LEU A 360 11.60 -18.73 0.50
CA LEU A 360 11.46 -20.17 0.56
C LEU A 360 12.72 -20.78 1.17
N TYR A 361 12.57 -21.62 2.19
CA TYR A 361 13.68 -22.21 2.97
C TYR A 361 13.84 -23.73 2.73
N GLN A 362 12.97 -24.32 1.91
CA GLN A 362 12.99 -25.74 1.58
C GLN A 362 13.43 -25.94 0.13
N ILE A 363 14.43 -26.79 -0.07
CA ILE A 363 14.86 -27.27 -1.38
C ILE A 363 14.36 -28.72 -1.49
N ASP A 364 13.68 -29.04 -2.59
CA ASP A 364 13.20 -30.41 -2.84
C ASP A 364 14.34 -31.36 -3.24
N CYS A 365 14.04 -32.66 -3.30
CA CYS A 365 15.05 -33.67 -3.63
C CYS A 365 15.57 -33.61 -5.09
N PHE A 366 15.02 -32.75 -5.96
CA PHE A 366 15.55 -32.44 -7.29
C PHE A 366 16.38 -31.13 -7.33
N GLY A 367 16.45 -30.39 -6.22
CA GLY A 367 17.13 -29.09 -6.14
C GLY A 367 16.23 -27.87 -6.41
N ASN A 368 14.91 -28.04 -6.54
CA ASN A 368 13.99 -26.92 -6.74
C ASN A 368 13.66 -26.24 -5.40
N CYS A 369 13.86 -24.93 -5.34
CA CYS A 369 13.44 -24.12 -4.20
C CYS A 369 11.90 -24.06 -4.11
N GLY A 370 11.34 -24.38 -2.95
CA GLY A 370 9.90 -24.47 -2.69
C GLY A 370 9.20 -25.67 -3.34
N GLY A 371 9.93 -26.63 -3.90
CA GLY A 371 9.35 -27.86 -4.44
C GLY A 371 8.80 -28.79 -3.35
N SER A 372 7.85 -29.64 -3.71
CA SER A 372 7.17 -30.56 -2.77
C SER A 372 7.69 -32.00 -2.80
N PHE A 373 8.76 -32.27 -3.54
CA PHE A 373 9.28 -33.63 -3.74
C PHE A 373 10.23 -34.05 -2.61
N VAL A 374 9.96 -35.23 -2.04
CA VAL A 374 10.77 -35.86 -0.98
C VAL A 374 11.46 -37.11 -1.51
N PHE A 375 12.56 -37.49 -0.86
CA PHE A 375 13.15 -38.81 -1.05
C PHE A 375 12.23 -39.88 -0.47
N ASP A 376 12.12 -41.02 -1.15
CA ASP A 376 11.53 -42.25 -0.61
C ASP A 376 12.54 -42.99 0.31
N GLU A 377 12.16 -44.13 0.88
CA GLU A 377 13.02 -44.87 1.82
C GLU A 377 14.26 -45.48 1.14
N CYS A 378 14.27 -45.59 -0.20
CA CYS A 378 15.43 -45.98 -1.00
C CYS A 378 16.36 -44.81 -1.33
N GLY A 379 16.01 -43.57 -0.95
CA GLY A 379 16.74 -42.38 -1.35
C GLY A 379 16.49 -41.95 -2.80
N ILE A 380 15.40 -42.41 -3.43
CA ILE A 380 14.98 -41.92 -4.76
C ILE A 380 14.02 -40.74 -4.60
N CYS A 381 14.34 -39.64 -5.28
CA CYS A 381 13.51 -38.45 -5.27
C CYS A 381 12.16 -38.69 -5.96
N ASN A 382 11.06 -38.51 -5.22
CA ASN A 382 9.70 -38.91 -5.62
C ASN A 382 9.64 -40.37 -6.10
N GLY A 383 10.37 -41.26 -5.42
CA GLY A 383 10.25 -42.69 -5.61
C GLY A 383 8.99 -43.27 -4.97
N ASN A 384 8.89 -44.60 -4.95
CA ASN A 384 7.76 -45.36 -4.42
C ASN A 384 8.22 -46.63 -3.69
N ASN A 385 9.40 -46.60 -3.08
CA ASN A 385 10.11 -47.67 -2.37
C ASN A 385 10.49 -48.92 -3.21
N THR A 386 9.97 -49.09 -4.44
CA THR A 386 10.19 -50.35 -5.20
C THR A 386 11.62 -50.61 -5.65
N SER A 387 12.52 -49.62 -5.59
CA SER A 387 13.92 -49.76 -6.02
C SER A 387 14.83 -50.47 -5.00
N CYS A 388 14.35 -50.60 -3.76
CA CYS A 388 15.01 -51.31 -2.66
C CYS A 388 13.99 -52.22 -1.92
N SER A 389 12.96 -52.65 -2.65
CA SER A 389 11.95 -53.60 -2.19
C SER A 389 12.42 -55.05 -2.40
N GLY A 390 12.17 -55.89 -1.40
CA GLY A 390 12.38 -57.33 -1.44
C GLY A 390 12.20 -57.94 -0.05
N CYS A 391 12.42 -59.24 0.11
CA CYS A 391 12.38 -59.85 1.43
C CYS A 391 13.57 -59.38 2.30
N THR A 392 13.27 -58.75 3.44
CA THR A 392 14.28 -58.28 4.40
C THR A 392 14.61 -59.28 5.51
N ASP A 393 13.90 -60.40 5.59
CA ASP A 393 14.07 -61.41 6.63
C ASP A 393 15.20 -62.39 6.29
N ILE A 394 16.18 -62.52 7.19
CA ILE A 394 17.38 -63.36 7.02
C ILE A 394 17.07 -64.87 7.08
N GLU A 395 15.91 -65.28 7.61
CA GLU A 395 15.51 -66.69 7.70
C GLU A 395 14.70 -67.17 6.49
N ALA A 396 14.32 -66.26 5.59
CA ALA A 396 13.61 -66.56 4.35
C ALA A 396 14.53 -67.10 3.25
N ILE A 397 14.03 -68.01 2.40
CA ILE A 397 14.83 -68.64 1.34
C ILE A 397 15.16 -67.69 0.17
N ASN A 398 14.51 -66.52 0.13
CA ASN A 398 14.65 -65.48 -0.89
C ASN A 398 15.06 -64.11 -0.32
N TYR A 399 15.70 -64.09 0.86
CA TYR A 399 16.32 -62.89 1.44
C TYR A 399 17.18 -62.11 0.43
N ASP A 400 16.93 -60.79 0.30
CA ASP A 400 17.78 -59.89 -0.47
C ASP A 400 18.57 -58.95 0.47
N PRO A 401 19.92 -59.08 0.57
CA PRO A 401 20.74 -58.19 1.39
C PRO A 401 20.81 -56.74 0.88
N ASN A 402 20.18 -56.42 -0.25
CA ASN A 402 20.02 -55.07 -0.78
C ASN A 402 18.63 -54.47 -0.49
N ALA A 403 17.67 -55.26 0.01
CA ALA A 403 16.36 -54.76 0.39
C ALA A 403 16.43 -53.93 1.68
N ILE A 404 15.78 -52.77 1.65
CA ILE A 404 15.62 -51.87 2.81
C ILE A 404 14.15 -51.84 3.23
N VAL A 405 13.24 -51.97 2.26
CA VAL A 405 11.79 -51.98 2.47
C VAL A 405 11.26 -53.38 2.16
N ASP A 406 10.54 -53.97 3.10
CA ASP A 406 9.95 -55.29 2.88
C ASP A 406 8.70 -55.19 2.00
N ASP A 407 8.61 -56.04 0.97
CA ASP A 407 7.50 -56.09 0.01
C ASP A 407 6.51 -57.24 0.27
N GLY A 408 6.74 -58.02 1.33
CA GLY A 408 5.95 -59.20 1.66
C GLY A 408 6.28 -60.43 0.81
N SER A 409 7.32 -60.39 -0.02
CA SER A 409 7.71 -61.53 -0.89
C SER A 409 8.37 -62.70 -0.16
N CYS A 410 8.66 -62.59 1.13
CA CYS A 410 9.40 -63.60 1.89
C CYS A 410 8.78 -65.01 1.79
N GLU A 411 9.59 -65.96 1.32
CA GLU A 411 9.26 -67.39 1.23
C GLU A 411 9.98 -68.18 2.33
N TYR A 412 9.25 -69.09 2.97
CA TYR A 412 9.74 -69.93 4.08
C TYR A 412 9.53 -71.42 3.79
N THR A 413 10.31 -72.29 4.42
CA THR A 413 10.14 -73.74 4.30
C THR A 413 9.95 -74.39 5.67
N ILE A 414 9.10 -75.41 5.72
CA ILE A 414 8.92 -76.30 6.87
C ILE A 414 9.17 -77.71 6.37
N ILE A 415 10.10 -78.43 6.99
CA ILE A 415 10.45 -79.81 6.67
C ILE A 415 10.07 -80.65 7.88
N LEU A 416 9.30 -81.72 7.66
CA LEU A 416 9.02 -82.76 8.64
C LEU A 416 9.76 -84.02 8.24
N ASP A 417 10.36 -84.71 9.22
CA ASP A 417 11.08 -85.96 8.99
C ASP A 417 10.67 -87.05 10.00
N PHE A 418 10.88 -88.31 9.65
CA PHE A 418 10.70 -89.45 10.55
C PHE A 418 12.06 -89.86 11.12
N VAL A 419 12.18 -89.97 12.45
CA VAL A 419 13.45 -90.28 13.10
C VAL A 419 13.28 -91.32 14.20
N GLY A 420 14.01 -92.43 14.06
CA GLY A 420 14.12 -93.46 15.09
C GLY A 420 12.85 -94.28 15.28
N LEU A 421 12.19 -94.65 14.19
CA LEU A 421 11.12 -95.64 14.15
C LEU A 421 11.63 -97.00 14.71
N ASN A 422 11.19 -97.37 15.90
CA ASN A 422 11.57 -98.64 16.57
C ASN A 422 10.35 -99.27 17.25
N VAL A 423 10.32 -100.61 17.34
CA VAL A 423 9.31 -101.38 18.09
C VAL A 423 10.03 -102.24 19.14
N ASN A 424 9.52 -102.27 20.37
CA ASN A 424 10.08 -103.09 21.45
C ASN A 424 9.46 -104.49 21.51
N ASP A 425 10.12 -105.41 22.24
CA ASP A 425 9.64 -106.79 22.50
C ASP A 425 8.23 -106.88 23.14
N ASP A 426 7.72 -105.77 23.72
CA ASP A 426 6.38 -105.69 24.31
C ASP A 426 5.28 -105.26 23.32
N GLY A 427 5.64 -104.99 22.06
CA GLY A 427 4.73 -104.58 20.98
C GLY A 427 4.49 -103.07 20.90
N ILE A 428 5.06 -102.26 21.82
CA ILE A 428 4.96 -100.81 21.79
C ILE A 428 6.16 -100.24 21.03
N GLY A 429 5.89 -99.41 20.03
CA GLY A 429 6.89 -98.66 19.29
C GLY A 429 6.94 -97.18 19.61
N TYR A 430 8.04 -96.55 19.22
CA TYR A 430 8.29 -95.12 19.32
C TYR A 430 8.78 -94.56 17.98
N LEU A 431 8.34 -93.35 17.68
CA LEU A 431 8.71 -92.59 16.48
C LEU A 431 8.85 -91.11 16.85
N ASN A 432 9.99 -90.49 16.56
CA ASN A 432 10.10 -89.04 16.64
C ASN A 432 9.67 -88.43 15.31
N ILE A 433 8.89 -87.35 15.40
CA ILE A 433 8.65 -86.45 14.28
C ILE A 433 9.66 -85.31 14.43
N ASP A 434 10.62 -85.21 13.53
CA ASP A 434 11.58 -84.10 13.49
C ASP A 434 11.01 -82.94 12.67
N ILE A 435 11.46 -81.72 12.99
CA ILE A 435 11.09 -80.50 12.28
C ILE A 435 12.28 -79.56 12.06
N ILE A 436 12.31 -78.97 10.87
CA ILE A 436 13.07 -77.76 10.53
C ILE A 436 12.06 -76.75 10.00
N ASN A 437 11.79 -75.67 10.74
CA ASN A 437 10.87 -74.62 10.33
C ASN A 437 11.60 -73.27 10.23
N SER A 438 11.53 -72.64 9.05
CA SER A 438 12.06 -71.29 8.80
C SER A 438 11.17 -70.17 9.34
N ILE A 439 10.04 -70.51 9.96
CA ILE A 439 9.05 -69.58 10.49
C ILE A 439 8.45 -70.15 11.77
N ASN A 440 8.04 -69.28 12.70
CA ASN A 440 7.36 -69.69 13.92
C ASN A 440 6.03 -70.41 13.62
N ILE A 441 5.74 -71.49 14.35
CA ILE A 441 4.52 -72.29 14.21
C ILE A 441 3.58 -72.04 15.38
N ILE A 442 2.31 -71.76 15.09
CA ILE A 442 1.24 -71.50 16.08
C ILE A 442 0.30 -72.73 16.27
N GLY A 443 0.34 -73.69 15.36
CA GLY A 443 -0.43 -74.94 15.45
C GLY A 443 -0.09 -75.91 14.32
N PHE A 444 -0.34 -77.21 14.54
CA PHE A 444 -0.18 -78.25 13.53
C PHE A 444 -1.19 -79.38 13.68
N GLN A 445 -1.45 -80.08 12.58
CA GLN A 445 -2.11 -81.38 12.51
C GLN A 445 -1.50 -82.21 11.38
N PHE A 446 -1.39 -83.52 11.58
CA PHE A 446 -1.10 -84.49 10.52
C PHE A 446 -1.71 -85.86 10.87
N ASP A 447 -1.98 -86.68 9.86
CA ASP A 447 -2.40 -88.07 10.03
C ASP A 447 -1.23 -89.01 9.69
N ILE A 448 -0.97 -90.01 10.53
CA ILE A 448 -0.05 -91.11 10.26
C ILE A 448 -0.86 -92.37 9.91
N SER A 449 -0.44 -93.09 8.87
CA SER A 449 -0.90 -94.46 8.58
C SER A 449 0.21 -95.49 8.88
N GLY A 450 -0.14 -96.77 8.93
CA GLY A 450 0.82 -97.88 9.15
C GLY A 450 1.05 -98.26 10.61
N ILE A 451 0.67 -97.39 11.57
CA ILE A 451 0.74 -97.60 13.02
C ILE A 451 -0.57 -97.21 13.71
N ASN A 452 -0.84 -97.74 14.90
CA ASN A 452 -1.95 -97.32 15.75
C ASN A 452 -1.40 -96.45 16.89
N ILE A 453 -1.59 -95.12 16.83
CA ILE A 453 -1.01 -94.20 17.81
C ILE A 453 -1.72 -94.32 19.17
N ILE A 454 -0.93 -94.55 20.23
CA ILE A 454 -1.38 -94.56 21.62
C ILE A 454 -1.39 -93.13 22.19
N ASN A 455 -0.31 -92.38 21.96
CA ASN A 455 -0.09 -91.04 22.52
C ASN A 455 0.94 -90.24 21.71
N ALA A 456 0.85 -88.90 21.79
CA ALA A 456 1.86 -87.95 21.33
C ALA A 456 2.32 -87.07 22.52
N SER A 457 3.63 -86.94 22.74
CA SER A 457 4.20 -86.21 23.89
C SER A 457 5.62 -85.70 23.63
N GLY A 458 6.03 -84.69 24.39
CA GLY A 458 7.37 -84.13 24.39
C GLY A 458 7.67 -83.23 23.18
N GLY A 459 8.96 -83.16 22.85
CA GLY A 459 9.48 -82.35 21.74
C GLY A 459 9.31 -80.84 21.91
N ALA A 460 9.60 -80.10 20.84
CA ALA A 460 9.48 -78.65 20.74
C ALA A 460 8.05 -78.17 20.99
N ALA A 461 7.03 -78.97 20.67
CA ALA A 461 5.64 -78.64 20.92
C ALA A 461 5.34 -78.54 22.43
N GLU A 462 5.59 -79.60 23.21
CA GLU A 462 5.31 -79.57 24.67
C GLU A 462 6.25 -78.58 25.39
N ASN A 463 7.52 -78.48 24.97
CA ASN A 463 8.47 -77.49 25.49
C ASN A 463 8.01 -76.04 25.23
N SER A 464 7.31 -75.78 24.11
CA SER A 464 6.70 -74.47 23.82
C SER A 464 5.33 -74.27 24.49
N GLY A 465 4.86 -75.23 25.28
CA GLY A 465 3.57 -75.17 25.98
C GLY A 465 2.35 -75.42 25.08
N PHE A 466 2.52 -76.18 23.99
CA PHE A 466 1.39 -76.63 23.18
C PHE A 466 0.62 -77.73 23.93
N GLN A 467 -0.70 -77.77 23.75
CA GLN A 467 -1.50 -78.93 24.11
C GLN A 467 -1.43 -79.92 22.95
N LEU A 468 -0.77 -81.06 23.18
CA LEU A 468 -0.74 -82.19 22.25
C LEU A 468 -2.00 -83.04 22.44
N THR A 469 -2.53 -83.52 21.33
CA THR A 469 -3.66 -84.45 21.27
C THR A 469 -3.44 -85.45 20.16
N SER A 470 -3.81 -86.72 20.39
CA SER A 470 -3.75 -87.77 19.39
C SER A 470 -4.98 -88.67 19.46
N ASN A 471 -5.36 -89.24 18.32
CA ASN A 471 -6.18 -90.45 18.22
C ASN A 471 -5.36 -91.54 17.51
N GLU A 472 -5.97 -92.66 17.14
CA GLU A 472 -5.31 -93.80 16.49
C GLU A 472 -4.49 -93.44 15.23
N THR A 473 -4.83 -92.37 14.50
CA THR A 473 -4.11 -91.91 13.29
C THR A 473 -3.73 -90.43 13.30
N THR A 474 -4.58 -89.53 13.83
CA THR A 474 -4.33 -88.08 13.82
C THR A 474 -3.51 -87.63 15.02
N VAL A 475 -2.53 -86.75 14.79
CA VAL A 475 -1.85 -85.96 15.82
C VAL A 475 -2.12 -84.47 15.58
N SER A 476 -2.39 -83.69 16.63
CA SER A 476 -2.49 -82.24 16.56
C SER A 476 -1.94 -81.57 17.82
N GLY A 477 -1.23 -80.46 17.63
CA GLY A 477 -0.69 -79.61 18.69
C GLY A 477 -0.99 -78.14 18.44
N PHE A 478 -1.42 -77.41 19.47
CA PHE A 478 -1.68 -75.96 19.40
C PHE A 478 -1.56 -75.28 20.76
N SER A 479 -1.36 -73.96 20.80
CA SER A 479 -1.31 -73.19 22.05
C SER A 479 -2.60 -72.42 22.34
N PHE A 480 -3.15 -72.57 23.55
CA PHE A 480 -4.24 -71.73 24.06
C PHE A 480 -3.77 -70.35 24.56
N THR A 481 -2.47 -70.15 24.79
CA THR A 481 -1.89 -68.92 25.36
C THR A 481 -1.24 -68.02 24.31
N GLY A 482 -1.22 -68.43 23.04
CA GLY A 482 -0.50 -67.72 21.98
C GLY A 482 1.01 -67.95 22.02
N ASN A 483 1.48 -69.04 22.65
CA ASN A 483 2.87 -69.47 22.50
C ASN A 483 3.09 -70.01 21.09
N VAL A 484 4.32 -69.91 20.59
CA VAL A 484 4.71 -70.39 19.26
C VAL A 484 5.96 -71.25 19.37
N ILE A 485 6.05 -72.30 18.55
CA ILE A 485 7.29 -73.05 18.34
C ILE A 485 8.19 -72.13 17.50
N GLN A 486 9.38 -71.80 18.00
CA GLN A 486 10.31 -70.88 17.33
C GLN A 486 10.85 -71.47 16.02
N SER A 487 11.33 -70.62 15.11
CA SER A 487 12.14 -71.02 13.95
C SER A 487 13.45 -71.70 14.37
N ASN A 488 13.88 -72.69 13.59
CA ASN A 488 15.09 -73.49 13.83
C ASN A 488 15.81 -73.86 12.52
N THR A 489 15.98 -72.88 11.63
CA THR A 489 16.62 -72.99 10.29
C THR A 489 17.96 -73.76 10.22
N ASN A 490 18.67 -73.89 11.34
CA ASN A 490 20.04 -74.43 11.41
C ASN A 490 20.18 -75.79 12.09
N GLU A 491 19.16 -76.27 12.83
CA GLU A 491 19.24 -77.52 13.61
C GLU A 491 17.89 -78.25 13.65
N ASN A 492 17.86 -79.53 13.27
CA ASN A 492 16.71 -80.42 13.53
C ASN A 492 16.28 -80.35 15.00
N SER A 493 14.98 -80.25 15.25
CA SER A 493 14.42 -80.47 16.58
C SER A 493 13.28 -81.49 16.52
N ILE A 494 13.16 -82.34 17.54
CA ILE A 494 12.00 -83.25 17.65
C ILE A 494 10.77 -82.40 17.92
N LEU A 495 9.80 -82.36 17.01
CA LEU A 495 8.52 -81.68 17.17
C LEU A 495 7.71 -82.32 18.31
N THR A 496 7.58 -83.64 18.26
CA THR A 496 6.88 -84.50 19.24
C THR A 496 7.34 -85.95 19.06
N THR A 497 7.30 -86.74 20.13
CA THR A 497 7.49 -88.19 20.07
C THR A 497 6.14 -88.89 20.13
N LEU A 498 5.91 -89.84 19.23
CA LEU A 498 4.73 -90.70 19.20
C LEU A 498 5.06 -92.05 19.84
N SER A 499 4.14 -92.59 20.63
CA SER A 499 4.15 -94.00 21.05
C SER A 499 2.97 -94.71 20.39
N PHE A 500 3.19 -95.90 19.84
CA PHE A 500 2.21 -96.61 19.00
C PHE A 500 2.21 -98.12 19.24
N GLU A 501 1.12 -98.79 18.88
CA GLU A 501 1.08 -100.24 18.66
C GLU A 501 1.28 -100.53 17.17
N TYR A 502 1.97 -101.63 16.84
CA TYR A 502 2.27 -102.01 15.46
C TYR A 502 0.99 -102.15 14.60
N GLY A 503 0.97 -101.44 13.46
CA GLY A 503 -0.08 -101.56 12.46
C GLY A 503 0.36 -102.49 11.31
N ALA A 504 -0.17 -102.29 10.11
CA ALA A 504 0.16 -103.10 8.95
C ALA A 504 0.51 -102.23 7.73
N GLY A 505 1.77 -102.35 7.26
CA GLY A 505 2.28 -101.66 6.07
C GLY A 505 3.15 -100.43 6.36
N ASP A 506 3.46 -99.68 5.31
CA ASP A 506 4.36 -98.53 5.36
C ASP A 506 3.82 -97.40 6.26
N VAL A 507 4.72 -96.82 7.06
CA VAL A 507 4.43 -95.66 7.91
C VAL A 507 4.51 -94.40 7.06
N CYS A 508 3.37 -93.74 6.84
CA CYS A 508 3.28 -92.56 5.97
C CYS A 508 2.62 -91.39 6.70
N MET A 509 3.11 -90.16 6.47
CA MET A 509 2.44 -88.93 6.91
C MET A 509 1.53 -88.38 5.81
N SER A 510 0.35 -87.89 6.19
CA SER A 510 -0.65 -87.33 5.28
C SER A 510 -1.49 -86.23 5.97
N ASN A 511 -2.38 -85.57 5.21
CA ASN A 511 -3.30 -84.52 5.68
C ASN A 511 -2.63 -83.42 6.54
N ILE A 512 -1.38 -83.08 6.20
CA ILE A 512 -0.56 -82.14 6.96
C ILE A 512 -1.15 -80.74 6.84
N MET A 513 -1.45 -80.13 7.98
CA MET A 513 -1.88 -78.74 8.14
C MET A 513 -0.98 -78.07 9.15
N ILE A 514 -0.15 -77.13 8.70
CA ILE A 514 0.64 -76.26 9.59
C ILE A 514 0.03 -74.86 9.58
N ALA A 515 -0.08 -74.25 10.75
CA ALA A 515 -0.39 -72.84 10.92
C ALA A 515 0.87 -72.11 11.41
N ALA A 516 1.35 -71.17 10.61
CA ALA A 516 2.50 -70.32 10.93
C ALA A 516 2.05 -68.99 11.58
N GLU A 517 2.97 -68.34 12.30
CA GLU A 517 2.76 -67.00 12.84
C GLU A 517 2.63 -65.96 11.71
N ALA A 518 1.71 -65.01 11.86
CA ALA A 518 1.63 -63.86 10.95
C ALA A 518 2.65 -62.80 11.35
N ARG A 519 3.21 -62.08 10.37
CA ARG A 519 4.15 -60.98 10.61
C ARG A 519 3.46 -59.83 11.33
N SER A 520 4.25 -58.93 11.91
CA SER A 520 3.78 -57.80 12.73
C SER A 520 2.94 -56.76 11.97
N ASP A 521 2.98 -56.78 10.64
CA ASP A 521 2.13 -56.02 9.71
C ASP A 521 0.77 -56.69 9.41
N GLY A 522 0.56 -57.93 9.86
CA GLY A 522 -0.62 -58.75 9.59
C GLY A 522 -0.54 -59.60 8.31
N ILE A 523 0.59 -59.60 7.60
CA ILE A 523 0.82 -60.45 6.44
C ILE A 523 1.12 -61.87 6.92
N ILE A 524 0.35 -62.85 6.42
CA ILE A 524 0.70 -64.27 6.52
C ILE A 524 1.66 -64.56 5.35
N PRO A 525 2.95 -64.85 5.60
CA PRO A 525 3.91 -65.06 4.53
C PRO A 525 3.71 -66.42 3.85
N SER A 526 4.20 -66.54 2.63
CA SER A 526 4.23 -67.79 1.87
C SER A 526 5.19 -68.80 2.51
N PHE A 527 4.70 -69.99 2.84
CA PHE A 527 5.54 -71.12 3.25
C PHE A 527 5.17 -72.40 2.51
N ASN A 528 6.16 -73.25 2.28
CA ASN A 528 5.98 -74.60 1.74
C ASN A 528 6.19 -75.64 2.86
N VAL A 529 5.48 -76.77 2.80
CA VAL A 529 5.64 -77.88 3.75
C VAL A 529 6.12 -79.12 3.00
N ILE A 530 7.28 -79.63 3.40
CA ILE A 530 7.89 -80.85 2.87
C ILE A 530 7.61 -81.99 3.86
N ALA A 531 6.89 -83.01 3.39
CA ALA A 531 6.56 -84.21 4.15
C ALA A 531 7.72 -85.21 4.15
N PRO A 532 7.81 -86.10 5.17
CA PRO A 532 8.71 -87.25 5.11
C PRO A 532 8.32 -88.20 3.97
N ASN A 533 9.27 -89.02 3.53
CA ASN A 533 8.94 -90.23 2.77
C ASN A 533 8.27 -91.25 3.70
N CYS A 534 7.55 -92.23 3.15
CA CYS A 534 7.08 -93.35 3.96
C CYS A 534 8.27 -94.22 4.41
N GLU A 535 8.30 -94.61 5.68
CA GLU A 535 9.26 -95.58 6.21
C GLU A 535 8.62 -96.97 6.34
N TYR A 536 9.43 -98.01 6.13
CA TYR A 536 9.00 -99.38 6.37
C TYR A 536 9.52 -99.84 7.75
N ILE A 537 8.64 -100.41 8.57
CA ILE A 537 9.06 -101.12 9.79
C ILE A 537 9.62 -102.47 9.35
N GLU A 538 10.94 -102.62 9.37
CA GLU A 538 11.56 -103.94 9.22
C GLU A 538 11.20 -104.79 10.45
N GLU A 539 10.33 -105.78 10.27
CA GLU A 539 10.18 -106.86 11.25
C GLU A 539 11.54 -107.58 11.37
N ASP A 540 12.07 -107.70 12.60
CA ASP A 540 13.36 -108.33 12.86
C ASP A 540 13.27 -109.84 12.52
N ILE A 541 13.67 -110.23 11.31
CA ILE A 541 13.57 -111.63 10.85
C ILE A 541 14.64 -112.47 11.53
N VAL A 542 14.27 -113.07 12.67
CA VAL A 542 15.07 -114.06 13.38
C VAL A 542 14.78 -115.43 12.77
N LEU A 543 15.68 -115.84 11.87
CA LEU A 543 15.68 -117.17 11.27
C LEU A 543 16.07 -118.25 12.29
N GLY A 544 15.38 -119.39 12.25
CA GLY A 544 15.72 -120.59 13.01
C GLY A 544 14.54 -121.52 13.20
N CYS A 545 14.77 -122.72 13.71
CA CYS A 545 13.70 -123.68 13.93
C CYS A 545 12.67 -123.18 14.96
N ILE A 546 11.39 -123.12 14.56
CA ILE A 546 10.26 -122.71 15.42
C ILE A 546 9.50 -123.87 16.07
N ASP A 547 9.79 -125.13 15.72
CA ASP A 547 9.16 -126.29 16.37
C ASP A 547 9.84 -126.59 17.71
N ILE A 548 9.09 -126.43 18.80
CA ILE A 548 9.47 -126.74 20.18
C ILE A 548 9.87 -128.22 20.42
N CYS A 549 9.59 -129.11 19.45
CA CYS A 549 9.95 -130.53 19.48
C CYS A 549 11.30 -130.84 18.80
N ALA A 550 11.95 -129.86 18.15
CA ALA A 550 13.27 -130.02 17.54
C ALA A 550 14.41 -129.74 18.55
N ASN A 551 15.56 -130.39 18.35
CA ASN A 551 16.75 -130.26 19.21
C ASN A 551 17.34 -128.83 19.20
N ASN A 552 17.15 -128.11 18.10
CA ASN A 552 17.66 -126.76 17.86
C ASN A 552 16.56 -125.70 17.81
N PHE A 553 15.42 -125.94 18.47
CA PHE A 553 14.37 -124.94 18.67
C PHE A 553 14.98 -123.61 19.15
N ASN A 554 14.78 -122.55 18.36
CA ASN A 554 15.20 -121.21 18.71
C ASN A 554 13.98 -120.44 19.25
N PRO A 555 13.88 -120.20 20.58
CA PRO A 555 12.73 -119.49 21.17
C PRO A 555 12.64 -118.02 20.77
N MET A 556 13.63 -117.48 20.05
CA MET A 556 13.58 -116.13 19.46
C MET A 556 13.24 -116.15 17.96
N ALA A 557 13.17 -117.32 17.30
CA ALA A 557 12.89 -117.36 15.86
C ALA A 557 11.41 -117.09 15.55
N ASN A 558 11.16 -116.22 14.57
CA ASN A 558 9.83 -115.91 14.06
C ASN A 558 9.56 -116.50 12.66
N ILE A 559 10.60 -116.93 11.94
CA ILE A 559 10.49 -117.63 10.65
C ILE A 559 11.32 -118.91 10.67
N ASP A 560 10.68 -120.04 10.37
CA ASP A 560 11.35 -121.33 10.15
C ASP A 560 12.24 -121.24 8.90
N ASP A 561 13.56 -121.38 9.11
CA ASP A 561 14.56 -121.43 8.04
C ASP A 561 14.74 -122.85 7.48
N GLY A 562 13.98 -123.83 7.99
CA GLY A 562 14.09 -125.24 7.65
C GLY A 562 15.26 -125.94 8.34
N SER A 563 15.88 -125.32 9.36
CA SER A 563 17.00 -125.92 10.11
C SER A 563 16.57 -126.95 11.16
N CYS A 564 15.27 -127.17 11.37
CA CYS A 564 14.74 -128.05 12.43
C CYS A 564 15.34 -129.46 12.43
N ASP A 565 16.21 -129.71 13.42
CA ASP A 565 16.82 -131.00 13.71
C ASP A 565 15.93 -131.82 14.66
N TYR A 566 15.15 -132.74 14.09
CA TYR A 566 14.42 -133.72 14.87
C TYR A 566 15.31 -134.94 15.09
N LEU A 567 15.32 -135.50 16.30
CA LEU A 567 15.98 -136.79 16.55
C LEU A 567 15.50 -137.83 15.52
N SER A 568 16.45 -138.41 14.79
CA SER A 568 16.18 -139.48 13.83
C SER A 568 15.34 -140.59 14.49
N PRO A 569 14.37 -141.19 13.78
CA PRO A 569 13.66 -142.38 14.27
C PRO A 569 14.57 -143.59 14.55
N ASP A 570 15.86 -143.51 14.20
CA ASP A 570 16.96 -144.31 14.74
C ASP A 570 17.14 -144.05 16.26
N LEU A 571 16.32 -144.71 17.07
CA LEU A 571 16.37 -144.66 18.52
C LEU A 571 17.53 -145.50 19.09
N ASN A 572 18.14 -146.37 18.27
CA ASN A 572 19.20 -147.28 18.72
C ASN A 572 20.62 -146.76 18.43
N GLY A 573 20.79 -145.87 17.45
CA GLY A 573 22.03 -145.20 17.06
C GLY A 573 22.86 -145.94 16.01
N ASP A 574 22.24 -146.81 15.18
CA ASP A 574 22.94 -147.56 14.13
C ASP A 574 22.84 -146.95 12.72
N GLY A 575 21.98 -145.95 12.55
CA GLY A 575 21.75 -145.20 11.30
C GLY A 575 20.66 -145.77 10.37
N ASP A 576 20.11 -146.95 10.66
CA ASP A 576 19.13 -147.65 9.79
C ASP A 576 17.77 -147.74 10.48
N ILE A 577 16.81 -146.86 10.16
CA ILE A 577 15.46 -146.87 10.77
C ILE A 577 14.76 -148.22 10.52
N ASN A 578 14.67 -149.07 11.56
CA ASN A 578 14.22 -150.45 11.42
C ASN A 578 13.43 -150.98 12.63
N ILE A 579 13.22 -152.30 12.69
CA ILE A 579 12.46 -152.95 13.77
C ILE A 579 13.19 -152.85 15.13
N LEU A 580 14.51 -152.71 15.13
CA LEU A 580 15.34 -152.54 16.32
C LEU A 580 15.01 -151.23 17.06
N ASP A 581 14.69 -150.15 16.35
CA ASP A 581 14.26 -148.88 16.96
C ASP A 581 12.88 -148.99 17.60
N THR A 582 12.00 -149.77 16.98
CA THR A 582 10.69 -150.08 17.57
C THR A 582 10.87 -150.91 18.85
N VAL A 583 11.82 -151.84 18.88
CA VAL A 583 12.21 -152.56 20.11
C VAL A 583 12.83 -151.60 21.13
N LYS A 584 13.67 -150.64 20.70
CA LYS A 584 14.28 -149.63 21.58
C LYS A 584 13.25 -148.71 22.21
N MET A 585 12.25 -148.27 21.44
CA MET A 585 11.08 -147.53 21.92
C MET A 585 10.33 -148.32 23.00
N ILE A 586 10.12 -149.62 22.78
CA ILE A 586 9.47 -150.51 23.76
C ILE A 586 10.34 -150.71 25.01
N GLU A 587 11.67 -150.82 24.88
CA GLU A 587 12.58 -150.86 26.04
C GLU A 587 12.52 -149.56 26.87
N ILE A 588 12.43 -148.40 26.21
CA ILE A 588 12.31 -147.08 26.89
C ILE A 588 10.95 -146.96 27.61
N ILE A 589 9.88 -147.46 27.00
CA ILE A 589 8.51 -147.45 27.57
C ILE A 589 8.36 -148.45 28.73
N LEU A 590 9.08 -149.59 28.71
CA LEU A 590 8.97 -150.63 29.75
C LEU A 590 9.94 -150.44 30.94
N ASN A 591 10.83 -149.45 30.91
CA ASN A 591 11.78 -149.14 31.99
C ASN A 591 11.50 -147.77 32.68
N ASN A 592 10.26 -147.25 32.58
CA ASN A 592 9.73 -146.16 33.39
C ASN A 592 8.44 -146.58 34.11
#